data_AF-F2E7A4-F1
#
_entry.id   AF-F2E7A4-F1
#
_cell.length_a   1.000
_cell.length_b   1.000
_cell.length_c   1.000
_cell.angle_alpha   90.00
_cell.angle_beta   90.00
_cell.angle_gamma   90.00
#
_symmetry.space_group_name_H-M   'P 1'
#
loop_
_entity.id
_entity.type
_entity.pdbx_description
1 polymer ?
#
loop_
_entity_poly.entity_id
_entity_poly.type
_entity_poly.pdbx_seq_one_letter_code
_entity_poly.pdbx_strand_id
1 'polypeptide(L)'
;MVCASKRPKVNLVQTESNDALKDEIVVPRGTLVTCIAGIKLQSEDVGAAIQFLEFCRSFGQVCRITEGQPEETLSDLTQLEEVSSAVADLHIKLLSVIEDGKDKPFEYPRHGDEWIKKVGQYITLTLHTEHFTLSCLNQGVSGYRYLNPSCKLEVLNCLCDEALSSH
;
A
#
# COMPACT_ATOMS: atom_id res chain seq x y z
N MET A 1 52.00 45.53 -4.62
CA MET A 1 51.48 46.84 -5.07
C MET A 1 50.76 46.60 -6.39
N VAL A 2 49.52 47.06 -6.49
CA VAL A 2 48.46 46.64 -7.44
C VAL A 2 48.77 47.07 -8.88
N CYS A 3 48.42 46.22 -9.86
CA CYS A 3 47.87 46.69 -11.13
C CYS A 3 46.70 45.79 -11.54
N ALA A 4 45.48 46.29 -11.31
CA ALA A 4 44.24 45.68 -11.77
C ALA A 4 44.06 45.98 -13.27
N SER A 5 44.15 44.95 -14.11
CA SER A 5 43.81 45.09 -15.53
C SER A 5 42.29 45.10 -15.70
N LYS A 6 41.76 46.22 -16.22
CA LYS A 6 40.35 46.38 -16.58
C LYS A 6 40.00 45.41 -17.71
N ARG A 7 39.03 44.52 -17.49
CA ARG A 7 38.46 43.67 -18.55
C ARG A 7 37.57 44.53 -19.47
N PRO A 8 37.60 44.34 -20.80
CA PRO A 8 36.70 45.05 -21.70
C PRO A 8 35.27 44.52 -21.52
N LYS A 9 34.29 45.44 -21.51
CA LYS A 9 32.86 45.10 -21.61
C LYS A 9 32.59 44.66 -23.05
N VAL A 10 32.36 43.37 -23.25
CA VAL A 10 31.81 42.84 -24.49
C VAL A 10 30.33 43.21 -24.51
N ASN A 11 29.92 44.04 -25.49
CA ASN A 11 28.50 44.26 -25.76
C ASN A 11 27.95 42.98 -26.38
N LEU A 12 27.01 42.35 -25.69
CA LEU A 12 26.25 41.22 -26.19
C LEU A 12 25.34 41.73 -27.30
N VAL A 13 25.67 41.39 -28.55
CA VAL A 13 24.77 41.57 -29.69
C VAL A 13 23.50 40.80 -29.35
N GLN A 14 22.36 41.49 -29.29
CA GLN A 14 21.05 40.85 -29.24
C GLN A 14 20.86 40.08 -30.56
N THR A 15 21.11 38.78 -30.52
CA THR A 15 20.58 37.86 -31.51
C THR A 15 19.07 37.85 -31.36
N GLU A 16 18.39 38.43 -32.35
CA GLU A 16 16.95 38.26 -32.57
C GLU A 16 16.67 36.75 -32.67
N SER A 17 16.17 36.17 -31.58
CA SER A 17 15.70 34.79 -31.58
C SER A 17 14.36 34.77 -32.29
N ASN A 18 14.35 34.20 -33.49
CA ASN A 18 13.17 33.86 -34.27
C ASN A 18 12.06 33.30 -33.37
N ASP A 19 10.91 33.97 -33.38
CA ASP A 19 9.68 33.64 -32.65
C ASP A 19 8.97 32.46 -33.35
N ALA A 20 9.69 31.35 -33.49
CA ALA A 20 9.19 30.13 -34.10
C ALA A 20 8.53 29.25 -33.03
N LEU A 21 7.22 29.39 -32.91
CA LEU A 21 6.27 28.42 -32.36
C LEU A 21 6.64 27.82 -30.99
N LYS A 22 6.43 28.61 -29.92
CA LYS A 22 6.12 28.03 -28.61
C LYS A 22 4.67 27.55 -28.62
N ASP A 23 4.39 26.45 -29.32
CA ASP A 23 3.22 25.66 -28.95
C ASP A 23 3.55 25.04 -27.58
N GLU A 24 3.15 25.73 -26.51
CA GLU A 24 3.11 25.12 -25.18
C GLU A 24 2.16 23.93 -25.27
N ILE A 25 2.73 22.72 -25.25
CA ILE A 25 1.96 21.48 -25.14
C ILE A 25 1.21 21.55 -23.81
N VAL A 26 -0.06 21.94 -23.85
CA VAL A 26 -0.94 21.91 -22.69
C VAL A 26 -1.23 20.46 -22.38
N VAL A 27 -0.53 19.92 -21.38
CA VAL A 27 -0.81 18.57 -20.88
C VAL A 27 -2.17 18.62 -20.16
N PRO A 28 -3.08 17.67 -20.43
CA PRO A 28 -4.34 17.58 -19.69
C PRO A 28 -4.08 17.51 -18.19
N ARG A 29 -4.77 18.36 -17.42
CA ARG A 29 -4.69 18.29 -15.96
C ARG A 29 -5.40 17.02 -15.49
N GLY A 30 -4.67 16.14 -14.84
CA GLY A 30 -5.25 14.94 -14.23
C GLY A 30 -6.27 15.29 -13.14
N THR A 31 -7.30 14.47 -13.01
CA THR A 31 -8.21 14.51 -11.85
C THR A 31 -7.65 13.63 -10.75
N LEU A 32 -7.59 14.15 -9.53
CA LEU A 32 -7.18 13.36 -8.38
C LEU A 32 -8.22 12.26 -8.12
N VAL A 33 -7.78 11.01 -8.10
CA VAL A 33 -8.63 9.87 -7.74
C VAL A 33 -8.52 9.67 -6.23
N THR A 34 -9.64 9.73 -5.53
CA THR A 34 -9.73 9.50 -4.07
C THR A 34 -10.88 8.57 -3.69
N CYS A 35 -11.59 8.02 -4.68
CA CYS A 35 -12.70 7.10 -4.47
C CYS A 35 -12.46 5.84 -5.30
N ILE A 36 -12.40 4.70 -4.63
CA ILE A 36 -12.18 3.38 -5.22
C ILE A 36 -13.30 2.46 -4.73
N ALA A 37 -14.02 1.81 -5.65
CA ALA A 37 -15.16 0.96 -5.30
C ALA A 37 -16.23 1.63 -4.40
N GLY A 38 -16.40 2.95 -4.52
CA GLY A 38 -17.31 3.73 -3.66
C GLY A 38 -16.75 4.10 -2.28
N ILE A 39 -15.52 3.69 -1.97
CA ILE A 39 -14.82 3.95 -0.71
C ILE A 39 -13.92 5.16 -0.88
N LYS A 40 -14.06 6.15 0.02
CA LYS A 40 -13.23 7.35 0.03
C LYS A 40 -11.92 7.09 0.77
N LEU A 41 -10.80 7.34 0.09
CA LEU A 41 -9.44 7.11 0.57
C LEU A 41 -8.63 8.41 0.59
N GLN A 42 -7.55 8.43 1.37
CA GLN A 42 -6.51 9.45 1.21
C GLN A 42 -5.79 9.23 -0.11
N SER A 43 -5.32 10.30 -0.75
CA SER A 43 -4.64 10.20 -2.06
C SER A 43 -3.42 9.29 -2.03
N GLU A 44 -2.75 9.19 -0.88
CA GLU A 44 -1.55 8.38 -0.68
C GLU A 44 -1.89 6.87 -0.62
N ASP A 45 -3.09 6.52 -0.18
CA ASP A 45 -3.52 5.12 0.01
C ASP A 45 -4.18 4.52 -1.23
N VAL A 46 -4.56 5.35 -2.21
CA VAL A 46 -5.28 4.91 -3.41
C VAL A 46 -4.49 3.86 -4.19
N GLY A 47 -3.18 4.04 -4.32
CA GLY A 47 -2.31 3.06 -5.00
C GLY A 47 -2.31 1.71 -4.29
N ALA A 48 -2.13 1.72 -2.97
CA ALA A 48 -2.14 0.52 -2.14
C ALA A 48 -3.51 -0.20 -2.17
N ALA A 49 -4.61 0.56 -2.24
CA ALA A 49 -5.95 -0.01 -2.33
C ALA A 49 -6.20 -0.68 -3.70
N ILE A 50 -5.75 -0.04 -4.78
CA ILE A 50 -5.83 -0.63 -6.13
C ILE A 50 -4.98 -1.90 -6.21
N GLN A 51 -3.75 -1.88 -5.69
CA GLN A 51 -2.88 -3.07 -5.65
C GLN A 51 -3.59 -4.25 -4.95
N PHE A 52 -4.14 -3.99 -3.77
CA PHE A 52 -4.89 -4.99 -3.01
C PHE A 52 -6.08 -5.56 -3.80
N LEU A 53 -6.91 -4.70 -4.38
CA LEU A 53 -8.08 -5.13 -5.15
C LEU A 53 -7.69 -5.92 -6.41
N GLU A 54 -6.65 -5.50 -7.12
CA GLU A 54 -6.15 -6.22 -8.31
C GLU A 54 -5.52 -7.56 -7.94
N PHE A 55 -4.84 -7.67 -6.79
CA PHE A 55 -4.42 -8.96 -6.25
C PHE A 55 -5.62 -9.87 -6.02
N CYS A 56 -6.65 -9.40 -5.29
CA CYS A 56 -7.83 -10.21 -5.01
C CYS A 56 -8.57 -10.61 -6.29
N ARG A 57 -8.61 -9.73 -7.29
CA ARG A 57 -9.21 -10.03 -8.60
C ARG A 57 -8.44 -11.11 -9.36
N SER A 58 -7.12 -11.09 -9.28
CA SER A 58 -6.24 -11.98 -10.04
C SER A 58 -6.05 -13.35 -9.35
N PHE A 59 -5.94 -13.36 -8.02
CA PHE A 59 -5.57 -14.54 -7.22
C PHE A 59 -6.67 -14.95 -6.23
N GLY A 60 -7.82 -14.29 -6.24
CA GLY A 60 -8.89 -14.53 -5.27
C GLY A 60 -9.35 -15.98 -5.21
N GLN A 61 -9.42 -16.67 -6.35
CA GLN A 61 -9.80 -18.08 -6.37
C GLN A 61 -8.79 -18.97 -5.63
N VAL A 62 -7.49 -18.74 -5.82
CA VAL A 62 -6.41 -19.47 -5.13
C VAL A 62 -6.48 -19.21 -3.62
N CYS A 63 -6.68 -17.95 -3.24
CA CYS A 63 -6.82 -17.52 -1.86
C CYS A 63 -8.21 -17.77 -1.25
N ARG A 64 -9.14 -18.43 -1.98
CA ARG A 64 -10.53 -18.68 -1.55
C ARG A 64 -11.27 -17.40 -1.13
N ILE A 65 -10.94 -16.26 -1.73
CA ILE A 65 -11.58 -14.96 -1.54
C ILE A 65 -12.88 -14.94 -2.33
N THR A 66 -13.98 -14.57 -1.68
CA THR A 66 -15.31 -14.52 -2.30
C THR A 66 -15.56 -13.17 -2.95
N GLU A 67 -16.44 -13.12 -3.95
CA GLU A 67 -16.87 -11.87 -4.58
C GLU A 67 -17.40 -10.87 -3.53
N GLY A 68 -17.01 -9.59 -3.66
CA GLY A 68 -17.38 -8.52 -2.73
C GLY A 68 -16.59 -8.49 -1.42
N GLN A 69 -15.90 -9.57 -1.04
CA GLN A 69 -15.09 -9.61 0.19
C GLN A 69 -13.93 -8.59 0.18
N PRO A 70 -13.21 -8.36 -0.94
CA PRO A 70 -12.15 -7.35 -0.99
C PRO A 70 -12.67 -5.95 -0.73
N GLU A 71 -13.79 -5.57 -1.35
CA GLU A 71 -14.42 -4.27 -1.19
C GLU A 71 -14.96 -4.06 0.23
N GLU A 72 -15.61 -5.08 0.80
CA GLU A 72 -16.05 -5.08 2.20
C GLU A 72 -14.84 -4.92 3.15
N THR A 73 -13.77 -5.68 2.92
CA THR A 73 -12.56 -5.60 3.74
C THR A 73 -11.90 -4.22 3.66
N LEU A 74 -11.77 -3.66 2.45
CA LEU A 74 -11.20 -2.33 2.25
C LEU A 74 -12.07 -1.25 2.92
N SER A 75 -13.39 -1.38 2.84
CA SER A 75 -14.33 -0.50 3.53
C SER A 75 -14.14 -0.58 5.05
N ASP A 76 -14.07 -1.80 5.60
CA ASP A 76 -13.94 -2.03 7.03
C ASP A 76 -12.62 -1.52 7.60
N LEU A 77 -11.50 -1.73 6.88
CA LEU A 77 -10.19 -1.22 7.30
C LEU A 77 -10.13 0.31 7.40
N THR A 78 -10.91 0.99 6.58
CA THR A 78 -10.89 2.45 6.45
C THR A 78 -11.93 3.14 7.32
N GLN A 79 -13.03 2.46 7.65
CA GLN A 79 -14.19 3.07 8.33
C GLN A 79 -14.44 2.52 9.73
N LEU A 80 -13.99 1.29 10.04
CA LEU A 80 -14.26 0.67 11.33
C LEU A 80 -13.05 0.80 12.28
N GLU A 81 -13.36 1.13 13.52
CA GLU A 81 -12.40 1.07 14.62
C GLU A 81 -12.12 -0.39 15.02
N GLU A 82 -13.16 -1.22 14.98
CA GLU A 82 -13.12 -2.64 15.32
C GLU A 82 -12.71 -3.50 14.13
N VAL A 83 -12.03 -4.61 14.43
CA VAL A 83 -11.66 -5.60 13.41
C VAL A 83 -12.88 -6.44 13.08
N SER A 84 -13.41 -6.27 11.87
CA SER A 84 -14.54 -7.05 11.39
C SER A 84 -14.15 -8.50 11.09
N SER A 85 -15.16 -9.37 10.97
CA SER A 85 -14.94 -10.73 10.51
C SER A 85 -14.39 -10.80 9.08
N ALA A 86 -14.78 -9.87 8.20
CA ALA A 86 -14.29 -9.82 6.82
C ALA A 86 -12.77 -9.59 6.79
N VAL A 87 -12.28 -8.64 7.60
CA VAL A 87 -10.85 -8.36 7.78
C VAL A 87 -10.12 -9.59 8.32
N ALA A 88 -10.60 -10.17 9.42
CA ALA A 88 -9.96 -11.34 10.03
C ALA A 88 -9.93 -12.54 9.08
N ASP A 89 -11.05 -12.84 8.42
CA ASP A 89 -11.19 -13.94 7.47
C ASP A 89 -10.22 -13.78 6.30
N LEU A 90 -10.03 -12.56 5.80
CA LEU A 90 -9.11 -12.32 4.69
C LEU A 90 -7.65 -12.55 5.09
N HIS A 91 -7.24 -12.04 6.25
CA HIS A 91 -5.87 -12.29 6.75
C HIS A 91 -5.63 -13.78 6.97
N ILE A 92 -6.60 -14.50 7.54
CA ILE A 92 -6.51 -15.95 7.74
C ILE A 92 -6.37 -16.69 6.41
N LYS A 93 -7.18 -16.33 5.40
CA LYS A 93 -7.09 -16.93 4.06
C LYS A 93 -5.71 -16.73 3.42
N LEU A 94 -5.16 -15.52 3.50
CA LEU A 94 -3.81 -15.23 3.00
C LEU A 94 -2.74 -16.02 3.76
N LEU A 95 -2.81 -16.06 5.09
CA LEU A 95 -1.92 -16.88 5.92
C LEU A 95 -2.00 -18.36 5.55
N SER A 96 -3.21 -18.89 5.32
CA SER A 96 -3.37 -20.28 4.90
C SER A 96 -2.67 -20.57 3.58
N VAL A 97 -2.69 -19.65 2.61
CA VAL A 97 -1.97 -19.81 1.34
C VAL A 97 -0.46 -19.80 1.55
N ILE A 98 0.05 -18.86 2.34
CA ILE A 98 1.48 -18.75 2.68
C ILE A 98 1.97 -20.02 3.42
N GLU A 99 1.08 -20.69 4.13
CA GLU A 99 1.37 -21.89 4.92
C GLU A 99 1.02 -23.21 4.23
N ASP A 100 0.33 -23.21 3.08
CA ASP A 100 -0.18 -24.42 2.41
C ASP A 100 0.97 -25.37 1.97
N GLY A 101 2.21 -24.87 1.89
CA GLY A 101 3.42 -25.66 1.65
C GLY A 101 4.13 -26.18 2.91
N LYS A 102 3.62 -25.92 4.13
CA LYS A 102 4.22 -26.30 5.41
C LYS A 102 3.51 -27.53 5.97
N ASP A 103 4.25 -28.40 6.67
CA ASP A 103 3.88 -29.79 7.04
C ASP A 103 2.53 -29.99 7.79
N LYS A 104 1.81 -28.92 8.16
CA LYS A 104 0.43 -28.96 8.68
C LYS A 104 -0.38 -27.73 8.26
N PRO A 105 -1.61 -27.90 7.73
CA PRO A 105 -2.55 -26.80 7.59
C PRO A 105 -2.89 -26.27 8.98
N PHE A 106 -2.52 -25.02 9.28
CA PHE A 106 -2.87 -24.40 10.54
C PHE A 106 -4.25 -23.75 10.38
N GLU A 107 -5.25 -24.29 11.08
CA GLU A 107 -6.56 -23.64 11.18
C GLU A 107 -6.47 -22.53 12.22
N TYR A 108 -6.50 -21.28 11.77
CA TYR A 108 -6.58 -20.15 12.67
C TYR A 108 -8.04 -19.93 13.09
N PRO A 109 -8.33 -19.84 14.40
CA PRO A 109 -9.64 -19.40 14.83
C PRO A 109 -9.85 -17.94 14.40
N ARG A 110 -11.07 -17.61 13.93
CA ARG A 110 -11.48 -16.23 13.64
C ARG A 110 -11.42 -15.33 14.88
N HIS A 111 -11.61 -15.93 16.05
CA HIS A 111 -11.57 -15.26 17.34
C HIS A 111 -10.22 -15.54 18.01
N GLY A 112 -9.67 -14.52 18.65
CA GLY A 112 -8.35 -14.60 19.29
C GLY A 112 -7.28 -13.82 18.54
N ASP A 113 -6.06 -13.91 19.04
CA ASP A 113 -4.92 -13.12 18.58
C ASP A 113 -3.93 -13.95 17.76
N GLU A 114 -4.15 -15.25 17.62
CA GLU A 114 -3.18 -16.18 17.03
C GLU A 114 -2.85 -15.81 15.59
N TRP A 115 -3.87 -15.53 14.77
CA TRP A 115 -3.68 -15.17 13.37
C TRP A 115 -2.92 -13.85 13.24
N ILE A 116 -3.27 -12.82 14.02
CA ILE A 116 -2.62 -11.50 13.88
C ILE A 116 -1.19 -11.48 14.43
N LYS A 117 -0.92 -12.24 15.50
CA LYS A 117 0.46 -12.47 15.97
C LYS A 117 1.28 -13.20 14.92
N LYS A 118 0.67 -14.14 14.19
CA LYS A 118 1.32 -14.81 13.05
C LYS A 118 1.60 -13.85 11.90
N VAL A 119 0.65 -12.99 11.54
CA VAL A 119 0.86 -11.89 10.58
C VAL A 119 2.08 -11.04 10.97
N GLY A 120 2.18 -10.67 12.25
CA GLY A 120 3.35 -9.95 12.77
C GLY A 120 4.68 -10.67 12.55
N GLN A 121 4.71 -12.00 12.68
CA GLN A 121 5.91 -12.79 12.39
C GLN A 121 6.31 -12.73 10.91
N TYR A 122 5.35 -12.85 9.98
CA TYR A 122 5.65 -12.76 8.54
C TYR A 122 6.13 -11.37 8.16
N ILE A 123 5.44 -10.34 8.63
CA ILE A 123 5.82 -8.94 8.41
C ILE A 123 7.23 -8.65 8.91
N THR A 124 7.64 -9.22 10.06
CA THR A 124 9.03 -9.10 10.55
C THR A 124 10.06 -9.68 9.58
N LEU A 125 9.70 -10.75 8.86
CA LEU A 125 10.58 -11.46 7.94
C LEU A 125 10.63 -10.81 6.56
N THR A 126 9.51 -10.22 6.11
CA THR A 126 9.33 -9.73 4.73
C THR A 126 9.56 -8.24 4.60
N LEU A 127 9.38 -7.47 5.67
CA LEU A 127 9.46 -6.01 5.61
C LEU A 127 10.54 -5.45 6.52
N HIS A 128 11.17 -4.39 6.03
CA HIS A 128 11.80 -3.38 6.86
C HIS A 128 10.74 -2.39 7.39
N THR A 129 9.55 -2.85 7.81
CA THR A 129 8.48 -1.97 8.30
C THR A 129 8.96 -1.20 9.52
N GLU A 130 8.34 -0.03 9.74
CA GLU A 130 8.57 0.71 10.96
C GLU A 130 8.25 -0.13 12.20
N HIS A 131 9.11 -0.01 13.22
CA HIS A 131 9.00 -0.72 14.51
C HIS A 131 7.61 -0.57 15.15
N PHE A 132 6.87 0.49 14.82
CA PHE A 132 5.52 0.75 15.32
C PHE A 132 4.50 -0.30 14.85
N THR A 133 4.39 -0.56 13.55
CA THR A 133 3.39 -1.51 13.00
C THR A 133 3.58 -2.89 13.62
N LEU A 134 4.83 -3.34 13.71
CA LEU A 134 5.16 -4.62 14.33
C LEU A 134 4.81 -4.65 15.82
N SER A 135 5.08 -3.56 16.55
CA SER A 135 4.74 -3.46 17.97
C SER A 135 3.24 -3.57 18.23
N CYS A 136 2.41 -3.05 17.31
CA CYS A 136 0.96 -3.20 17.34
C CYS A 136 0.53 -4.64 17.06
N LEU A 137 1.05 -5.28 16.01
CA LEU A 137 0.68 -6.67 15.67
C LEU A 137 0.99 -7.66 16.80
N ASN A 138 2.11 -7.46 17.50
CA ASN A 138 2.50 -8.29 18.65
C ASN A 138 1.54 -8.17 19.85
N GLN A 139 0.79 -7.07 19.94
CA GLN A 139 -0.26 -6.86 20.95
C GLN A 139 -1.61 -7.48 20.55
N GLY A 140 -1.66 -8.28 19.48
CA GLY A 140 -2.88 -8.97 19.08
C GLY A 140 -3.86 -8.07 18.36
N VAL A 141 -5.14 -8.47 18.36
CA VAL A 141 -6.22 -7.74 17.68
C VAL A 141 -6.37 -6.36 18.29
N SER A 142 -6.20 -6.23 19.61
CA SER A 142 -6.22 -4.93 20.29
C SER A 142 -5.16 -3.97 19.78
N GLY A 143 -3.95 -4.45 19.48
CA GLY A 143 -2.91 -3.59 18.92
C GLY A 143 -3.18 -3.23 17.47
N TYR A 144 -3.66 -4.17 16.67
CA TYR A 144 -4.03 -3.94 15.27
C TYR A 144 -5.11 -2.86 15.10
N ARG A 145 -6.07 -2.77 16.05
CA ARG A 145 -7.09 -1.69 16.06
C ARG A 145 -6.49 -0.29 16.02
N TYR A 146 -5.33 -0.09 16.67
CA TYR A 146 -4.66 1.21 16.77
C TYR A 146 -3.84 1.59 15.53
N LEU A 147 -3.69 0.68 14.56
CA LEU A 147 -3.08 1.03 13.28
C LEU A 147 -4.00 1.99 12.52
N ASN A 148 -3.41 3.02 11.91
CA ASN A 148 -4.14 3.84 10.96
C ASN A 148 -4.49 3.02 9.69
N PRO A 149 -5.46 3.46 8.88
CA PRO A 149 -5.86 2.74 7.67
C PRO A 149 -4.71 2.43 6.71
N SER A 150 -3.77 3.36 6.52
CA SER A 150 -2.59 3.16 5.67
C SER A 150 -1.73 1.99 6.14
N CYS A 151 -1.42 1.92 7.43
CA CYS A 151 -0.66 0.81 8.01
C CYS A 151 -1.43 -0.52 7.95
N LYS A 152 -2.75 -0.51 8.13
CA LYS A 152 -3.57 -1.73 7.98
C LYS A 152 -3.56 -2.24 6.55
N LEU A 153 -3.58 -1.34 5.57
CA LEU A 153 -3.53 -1.67 4.14
C LEU A 153 -2.14 -2.11 3.70
N GLU A 154 -1.09 -1.52 4.25
CA GLU A 154 0.29 -1.97 4.09
C GLU A 154 0.44 -3.42 4.56
N VAL A 155 -0.03 -3.75 5.76
CA VAL A 155 -0.07 -5.11 6.30
C VAL A 155 -0.73 -6.09 5.32
N LEU A 156 -1.89 -5.72 4.75
CA LEU A 156 -2.59 -6.57 3.78
C LEU A 156 -1.79 -6.77 2.49
N ASN A 157 -1.26 -5.71 1.89
CA ASN A 157 -0.48 -5.82 0.65
C ASN A 157 0.77 -6.69 0.86
N CYS A 158 1.39 -6.61 2.02
CA CYS A 158 2.56 -7.44 2.32
C CYS A 158 2.19 -8.93 2.44
N LEU A 159 1.02 -9.26 3.00
CA LEU A 159 0.52 -10.62 2.98
C LEU A 159 0.16 -11.09 1.56
N CYS A 160 -0.35 -10.19 0.71
CA CYS A 160 -0.60 -10.49 -0.69
C CYS A 160 0.72 -10.84 -1.42
N ASP A 161 1.77 -10.02 -1.23
CA ASP A 161 3.09 -10.23 -1.84
C ASP A 161 3.74 -11.54 -1.37
N GLU A 162 3.61 -11.86 -0.09
CA GLU A 162 4.10 -13.14 0.46
C GLU A 162 3.31 -14.34 -0.08
N ALA A 163 1.99 -14.20 -0.23
CA ALA A 163 1.15 -15.22 -0.85
C ALA A 163 1.53 -15.46 -2.32
N LEU A 164 1.95 -14.43 -3.07
CA LEU A 164 2.49 -14.58 -4.43
C LEU A 164 3.83 -15.30 -4.45
N SER A 165 4.67 -15.08 -3.43
CA SER A 165 6.01 -15.67 -3.33
C SER A 165 6.01 -17.12 -2.86
N SER A 166 4.85 -17.61 -2.38
CA SER A 166 4.67 -18.97 -1.87
C SER A 166 4.32 -19.99 -2.96
N HIS A 167 4.28 -19.58 -4.24
CA HIS A 167 3.88 -20.39 -5.39
C HIS A 167 4.93 -20.40 -6.52
#